data_AF-A0A1Y1LYL6-F1
#
_entry.id   AF-A0A1Y1LYL6-F1
#
_cell.length_a   1.000
_cell.length_b   1.000
_cell.length_c   1.000
_cell.angle_alpha   90.00
_cell.angle_beta   90.00
_cell.angle_gamma   90.00
#
_symmetry.space_group_name_H-M   'P 1'
#
loop_
_entity.id
_entity.type
_entity.pdbx_description
1 polymer ?
#
loop_
_entity_poly.entity_id
_entity_poly.type
_entity_poly.pdbx_seq_one_letter_code
_entity_poly.pdbx_strand_id
1 'polypeptide(L)'
;MSWGTELWDQFENLSAHTLKGIDFLEKYGHFVRDRATIECEYANKLRKLVKSYQPKKKDEEEYQYSSCRAFKLLMDEVNDLAGQHEVVAENLLANVLKELTALTKDLRDERKRQLYEGSRLTQSLQNQIDELFRSKKAYDKAFKESEKAIENFQKADADYNLSRAEVEKQRLNMSYKSQACDTAKNHYADQLQRTNELQRQHYRSGLPEVFRQLQELDEKRIKNIKNFIYSAVETEKNVFPIINKCLDGITKAADIIDEKQDTILVIERFKSGFNPPEDYPFEDLSKSNGSNPGSLQNVNSIQPRLKDGGLTVKGTFSGSKIKKRAGILNIFGSRGVSSVCFFISP
;
A
#
# COMPACT_ATOMS: atom_id res chain seq x y z
N MET A 1 33.27 -5.72 12.36
CA MET A 1 33.67 -5.20 11.03
C MET A 1 32.83 -3.96 10.75
N SER A 2 33.45 -2.89 10.22
CA SER A 2 32.80 -1.60 9.97
C SER A 2 33.00 -1.20 8.51
N TRP A 3 31.98 -0.61 7.88
CA TRP A 3 32.09 -0.07 6.52
C TRP A 3 33.20 0.97 6.41
N GLY A 4 33.45 1.74 7.47
CA GLY A 4 34.52 2.75 7.49
C GLY A 4 35.93 2.20 7.37
N THR A 5 36.14 0.91 7.64
CA THR A 5 37.46 0.26 7.52
C THR A 5 37.51 -0.66 6.31
N GLU A 6 36.49 -1.51 6.14
CA GLU A 6 36.50 -2.57 5.13
C GLU A 6 36.14 -2.06 3.72
N LEU A 7 35.45 -0.92 3.63
CA LEU A 7 34.87 -0.39 2.38
C LEU A 7 35.35 1.03 2.08
N TRP A 8 36.56 1.39 2.53
CA TRP A 8 37.12 2.75 2.48
C TRP A 8 37.16 3.39 1.08
N ASP A 9 37.17 2.58 0.01
CA ASP A 9 37.19 3.00 -1.39
C ASP A 9 35.86 2.83 -2.13
N GLN A 10 34.79 2.40 -1.43
CA GLN A 10 33.52 1.99 -2.04
C GLN A 10 32.41 3.06 -1.97
N PHE A 11 32.77 4.35 -2.02
CA PHE A 11 31.82 5.47 -1.84
C PHE A 11 30.58 5.36 -2.74
N GLU A 12 30.77 5.14 -4.04
CA GLU A 12 29.67 5.05 -5.01
C GLU A 12 28.77 3.83 -4.78
N ASN A 13 29.37 2.70 -4.40
CA ASN A 13 28.61 1.48 -4.10
C ASN A 13 27.77 1.64 -2.83
N LEU A 14 28.32 2.26 -1.78
CA LEU A 14 27.58 2.58 -0.55
C LEU A 14 26.47 3.61 -0.80
N SER A 15 26.74 4.63 -1.62
CA SER A 15 25.74 5.59 -2.09
C SER A 15 24.57 4.87 -2.78
N ALA A 16 24.84 4.00 -3.75
CA ALA A 16 23.82 3.26 -4.47
C ALA A 16 23.07 2.26 -3.57
N HIS A 17 23.77 1.53 -2.70
CA HIS A 17 23.19 0.55 -1.77
C HIS A 17 22.20 1.19 -0.80
N THR A 18 22.62 2.28 -0.15
CA THR A 18 21.76 2.99 0.81
C THR A 18 20.51 3.57 0.15
N LEU A 19 20.61 4.06 -1.10
CA LEU A 19 19.45 4.52 -1.86
C LEU A 19 18.48 3.39 -2.15
N LYS A 20 18.98 2.28 -2.72
CA LYS A 20 18.15 1.10 -3.03
C LYS A 20 17.41 0.58 -1.81
N GLY A 21 18.06 0.58 -0.65
CA GLY A 21 17.41 0.16 0.59
C GLY A 21 16.31 1.11 1.05
N ILE A 22 16.50 2.43 0.92
CA ILE A 22 15.45 3.42 1.20
C ILE A 22 14.28 3.26 0.21
N ASP A 23 14.56 3.07 -1.08
CA ASP A 23 13.52 2.89 -2.10
C ASP A 23 12.72 1.60 -1.88
N PHE A 24 13.37 0.54 -1.36
CA PHE A 24 12.66 -0.66 -0.93
C PHE A 24 11.70 -0.39 0.23
N LEU A 25 12.06 0.48 1.18
CA LEU A 25 11.16 0.86 2.28
C LEU A 25 9.92 1.60 1.73
N GLU A 26 10.10 2.50 0.77
CA GLU A 26 9.00 3.19 0.08
C GLU A 26 8.10 2.20 -0.68
N LYS A 27 8.69 1.23 -1.39
CA LYS A 27 7.96 0.14 -2.05
C LYS A 27 7.12 -0.67 -1.05
N TYR A 28 7.65 -0.98 0.12
CA TYR A 28 6.88 -1.64 1.17
C TYR A 28 5.74 -0.75 1.69
N GLY A 29 5.97 0.55 1.82
CA GLY A 29 4.91 1.52 2.12
C GLY A 29 3.76 1.50 1.10
N HIS A 30 4.08 1.46 -0.19
CA HIS A 30 3.05 1.31 -1.25
C HIS A 30 2.27 0.01 -1.10
N PHE A 31 2.95 -1.11 -0.85
CA PHE A 31 2.29 -2.39 -0.59
C PHE A 31 1.32 -2.31 0.60
N VAL A 32 1.73 -1.69 1.72
CA VAL A 32 0.85 -1.53 2.91
C VAL A 32 -0.38 -0.67 2.59
N ARG A 33 -0.19 0.40 1.80
CA ARG A 33 -1.30 1.27 1.34
C ARG A 33 -2.29 0.49 0.50
N ASP A 34 -1.82 -0.21 -0.52
CA ASP A 34 -2.66 -0.98 -1.44
C ASP A 34 -3.41 -2.08 -0.69
N ARG A 35 -2.74 -2.74 0.27
CA ARG A 35 -3.38 -3.71 1.15
C ARG A 35 -4.51 -3.08 1.97
N ALA A 36 -4.28 -1.94 2.61
CA ALA A 36 -5.32 -1.24 3.36
C ALA A 36 -6.50 -0.81 2.47
N THR A 37 -6.24 -0.43 1.23
CA THR A 37 -7.31 -0.17 0.24
C THR A 37 -8.16 -1.41 -0.03
N ILE A 38 -7.54 -2.58 -0.19
CA ILE A 38 -8.27 -3.84 -0.40
C ILE A 38 -9.16 -4.19 0.81
N GLU A 39 -8.65 -4.02 2.04
CA GLU A 39 -9.42 -4.23 3.27
C GLU A 39 -10.65 -3.29 3.33
N CYS A 40 -10.46 -1.99 3.05
CA CYS A 40 -11.55 -1.04 2.95
C CYS A 40 -12.57 -1.41 1.87
N GLU A 41 -12.12 -1.85 0.69
CA GLU A 41 -13.03 -2.28 -0.37
C GLU A 41 -13.86 -3.50 0.02
N TYR A 42 -13.24 -4.48 0.69
CA TYR A 42 -13.92 -5.67 1.18
C TYR A 42 -15.00 -5.31 2.21
N ALA A 43 -14.64 -4.51 3.22
CA ALA A 43 -15.59 -4.01 4.22
C ALA A 43 -16.78 -3.26 3.57
N ASN A 44 -16.50 -2.37 2.62
CA ASN A 44 -17.53 -1.64 1.90
C ASN A 44 -18.47 -2.55 1.10
N LYS A 45 -17.93 -3.62 0.48
CA LYS A 45 -18.73 -4.62 -0.24
C LYS A 45 -19.62 -5.40 0.73
N LEU A 46 -19.12 -5.78 1.92
CA LEU A 46 -19.91 -6.42 2.97
C LEU A 46 -21.05 -5.51 3.48
N ARG A 47 -20.78 -4.23 3.74
CA ARG A 47 -21.83 -3.29 4.16
C ARG A 47 -22.92 -3.09 3.11
N LYS A 48 -22.52 -3.00 1.84
CA LYS A 48 -23.47 -2.94 0.72
C LYS A 48 -24.32 -4.21 0.63
N LEU A 49 -23.71 -5.37 0.87
CA LEU A 49 -24.43 -6.64 0.92
C LEU A 49 -25.49 -6.58 2.02
N VAL A 50 -25.11 -6.32 3.28
CA VAL A 50 -26.05 -6.22 4.41
C VAL A 50 -27.18 -5.23 4.10
N LYS A 51 -26.85 -4.03 3.62
CA LYS A 51 -27.85 -3.00 3.28
C LYS A 51 -28.83 -3.44 2.18
N SER A 52 -28.39 -4.29 1.24
CA SER A 52 -29.23 -4.77 0.13
C SER A 52 -30.28 -5.78 0.59
N TYR A 53 -30.00 -6.50 1.67
CA TYR A 53 -30.86 -7.55 2.23
C TYR A 53 -31.59 -7.14 3.51
N GLN A 54 -31.35 -5.94 4.04
CA GLN A 54 -32.08 -5.46 5.20
C GLN A 54 -33.61 -5.36 4.93
N PRO A 55 -34.44 -5.70 5.93
CA PRO A 55 -35.89 -5.53 5.89
C PRO A 55 -36.30 -4.15 5.38
N LYS A 56 -37.26 -4.09 4.45
CA LYS A 56 -37.98 -2.84 4.19
C LYS A 56 -39.12 -2.72 5.19
N LYS A 57 -39.47 -1.50 5.62
CA LYS A 57 -40.54 -1.25 6.61
C LYS A 57 -41.88 -1.94 6.31
N LYS A 58 -42.20 -2.15 5.03
CA LYS A 58 -43.43 -2.83 4.58
C LYS A 58 -43.44 -4.34 4.85
N ASP A 59 -42.30 -4.92 5.18
CA ASP A 59 -42.11 -6.36 5.37
C ASP A 59 -41.94 -6.70 6.87
N GLU A 60 -42.18 -5.75 7.80
CA GLU A 60 -42.03 -5.93 9.26
C GLU A 60 -42.87 -7.09 9.82
N GLU A 61 -44.04 -7.36 9.23
CA GLU A 61 -44.90 -8.48 9.62
C GLU A 61 -44.29 -9.86 9.34
N GLU A 62 -43.32 -9.98 8.42
CA GLU A 62 -42.62 -11.23 8.14
C GLU A 62 -41.49 -11.48 9.16
N TYR A 63 -40.99 -10.43 9.84
CA TYR A 63 -39.95 -10.55 10.86
C TYR A 63 -40.45 -11.04 12.22
N GLN A 64 -41.68 -11.54 12.29
CA GLN A 64 -42.19 -12.26 13.47
C GLN A 64 -41.68 -13.70 13.52
N TYR A 65 -41.42 -14.32 12.36
CA TYR A 65 -40.88 -15.67 12.29
C TYR A 65 -39.43 -15.72 12.75
N SER A 66 -39.08 -16.78 13.49
CA SER A 66 -37.75 -17.02 14.04
C SER A 66 -36.66 -17.02 12.96
N SER A 67 -36.94 -17.61 11.80
CA SER A 67 -36.04 -17.62 10.63
C SER A 67 -35.70 -16.22 10.10
N CYS A 68 -36.70 -15.34 9.99
CA CYS A 68 -36.50 -13.96 9.55
C CYS A 68 -35.73 -13.13 10.60
N ARG A 69 -35.99 -13.36 11.90
CA ARG A 69 -35.25 -12.74 13.00
C ARG A 69 -33.78 -13.19 13.02
N ALA A 70 -33.54 -14.49 12.87
CA ALA A 70 -32.20 -15.08 12.78
C ALA A 70 -31.41 -14.45 11.63
N PHE A 71 -32.03 -14.32 10.45
CA PHE A 71 -31.39 -13.69 9.30
C PHE A 71 -31.03 -12.22 9.55
N LYS A 72 -31.87 -11.46 10.27
CA LYS A 72 -31.55 -10.09 10.68
C LYS A 72 -30.32 -10.03 11.58
N LEU A 73 -30.27 -10.87 12.62
CA LEU A 73 -29.14 -10.92 13.54
C LEU A 73 -27.85 -11.33 12.84
N LEU A 74 -27.91 -12.31 11.93
CA LEU A 74 -26.77 -12.68 11.09
C LEU A 74 -26.26 -11.48 10.27
N MET A 75 -27.15 -10.70 9.67
CA MET A 75 -26.76 -9.51 8.91
C MET A 75 -26.10 -8.44 9.78
N ASP A 76 -26.56 -8.26 11.03
CA ASP A 76 -25.95 -7.35 11.99
C ASP A 76 -24.51 -7.79 12.31
N GLU A 77 -24.27 -9.10 12.54
CA GLU A 77 -22.92 -9.64 12.78
C GLU A 77 -22.00 -9.51 11.55
N VAL A 78 -22.52 -9.71 10.33
CA VAL A 78 -21.76 -9.48 9.08
C VAL A 78 -21.41 -8.00 8.90
N ASN A 79 -22.27 -7.09 9.35
CA ASN A 79 -21.98 -5.66 9.34
C ASN A 79 -20.86 -5.30 10.34
N ASP A 80 -20.85 -5.94 11.51
CA ASP A 80 -19.80 -5.76 12.51
C ASP A 80 -18.45 -6.35 12.05
N LEU A 81 -18.46 -7.51 11.36
CA LEU A 81 -17.29 -8.06 10.67
C LEU A 81 -16.71 -7.05 9.66
N ALA A 82 -17.57 -6.42 8.87
CA ALA A 82 -17.13 -5.37 7.95
C ALA A 82 -16.43 -4.21 8.69
N GLY A 83 -16.94 -3.82 9.87
CA GLY A 83 -16.29 -2.85 10.74
C GLY A 83 -14.88 -3.28 11.17
N GLN A 84 -14.66 -4.56 11.50
CA GLN A 84 -13.33 -5.06 11.87
C GLN A 84 -12.32 -4.97 10.73
N HIS A 85 -12.74 -5.22 9.48
CA HIS A 85 -11.87 -5.04 8.32
C HIS A 85 -11.48 -3.56 8.10
N GLU A 86 -12.38 -2.62 8.37
CA GLU A 86 -12.03 -1.19 8.36
C GLU A 86 -11.04 -0.83 9.45
N VAL A 87 -11.20 -1.38 10.67
CA VAL A 87 -10.24 -1.18 11.76
C VAL A 87 -8.85 -1.68 11.38
N VAL A 88 -8.74 -2.81 10.66
CA VAL A 88 -7.45 -3.28 10.12
C VAL A 88 -6.87 -2.25 9.14
N ALA A 89 -7.67 -1.79 8.18
CA ALA A 89 -7.21 -0.81 7.19
C ALA A 89 -6.74 0.51 7.82
N GLU A 90 -7.54 1.06 8.74
CA GLU A 90 -7.23 2.30 9.46
C GLU A 90 -5.93 2.19 10.26
N ASN A 91 -5.73 1.08 10.98
CA ASN A 91 -4.53 0.86 11.77
C ASN A 91 -3.29 0.62 10.90
N LEU A 92 -3.41 -0.08 9.76
CA LEU A 92 -2.31 -0.22 8.81
C LEU A 92 -1.87 1.17 8.27
N LEU A 93 -2.82 2.06 7.99
CA LEU A 93 -2.52 3.41 7.52
C LEU A 93 -1.92 4.29 8.63
N ALA A 94 -2.52 4.27 9.82
CA ALA A 94 -2.16 5.17 10.92
C ALA A 94 -0.86 4.78 11.63
N ASN A 95 -0.65 3.48 11.88
CA ASN A 95 0.44 3.00 12.73
C ASN A 95 1.62 2.45 11.91
N VAL A 96 1.37 1.94 10.70
CA VAL A 96 2.45 1.38 9.86
C VAL A 96 2.86 2.38 8.77
N LEU A 97 1.93 2.77 7.89
CA LEU A 97 2.27 3.58 6.71
C LEU A 97 2.77 4.98 7.09
N LYS A 98 2.13 5.63 8.06
CA LYS A 98 2.51 6.97 8.52
C LYS A 98 3.93 6.99 9.07
N GLU A 99 4.26 6.08 9.98
CA GLU A 99 5.59 5.99 10.60
C GLU A 99 6.66 5.59 9.58
N LEU A 100 6.34 4.65 8.69
CA LEU A 100 7.22 4.26 7.59
C LEU A 100 7.55 5.45 6.67
N THR A 101 6.55 6.27 6.35
CA THR A 101 6.72 7.45 5.49
C THR A 101 7.63 8.49 6.17
N ALA A 102 7.43 8.72 7.47
CA ALA A 102 8.28 9.60 8.26
C ALA A 102 9.73 9.10 8.30
N LEU A 103 9.93 7.81 8.60
CA LEU A 103 11.26 7.20 8.61
C LEU A 103 11.95 7.29 7.25
N THR A 104 11.23 7.00 6.16
CA THR A 104 11.78 7.09 4.80
C THR A 104 12.31 8.49 4.51
N LYS A 105 11.56 9.53 4.90
CA LYS A 105 11.99 10.93 4.74
C LYS A 105 13.24 11.22 5.57
N ASP A 106 13.25 10.86 6.84
CA ASP A 106 14.39 11.11 7.74
C ASP A 106 15.67 10.42 7.24
N LEU A 107 15.55 9.19 6.76
CA LEU A 107 16.67 8.44 6.18
C LEU A 107 17.18 9.08 4.88
N ARG A 108 16.29 9.62 4.02
CA ARG A 108 16.72 10.35 2.81
C ARG A 108 17.52 11.60 3.16
N ASP A 109 17.04 12.37 4.13
CA ASP A 109 17.69 13.60 4.56
C ASP A 109 19.05 13.33 5.24
N GLU A 110 19.12 12.32 6.11
CA GLU A 110 20.38 11.90 6.73
C GLU A 110 21.38 11.37 5.69
N ARG A 111 20.94 10.50 4.78
CA ARG A 111 21.78 10.00 3.68
C ARG A 111 22.36 11.15 2.87
N LYS A 112 21.53 12.16 2.53
CA LYS A 112 21.97 13.33 1.76
C LYS A 112 23.04 14.12 2.51
N ARG A 113 22.90 14.33 3.83
CA ARG A 113 23.91 14.99 4.67
C ARG A 113 25.24 14.24 4.64
N GLN A 114 25.22 12.93 4.85
CA GLN A 114 26.44 12.12 4.91
C GLN A 114 27.17 12.05 3.55
N LEU A 115 26.43 11.89 2.45
CA LEU A 115 27.04 11.91 1.11
C LEU A 115 27.61 13.27 0.75
N TYR A 116 26.95 14.36 1.14
CA TYR A 116 27.50 15.70 0.96
C TYR A 116 28.82 15.87 1.71
N GLU A 117 28.88 15.43 2.98
CA GLU A 117 30.09 15.51 3.78
C GLU A 117 31.23 14.67 3.18
N GLY A 118 30.95 13.44 2.74
CA GLY A 118 31.94 12.62 2.05
C GLY A 118 32.48 13.28 0.78
N SER A 119 31.60 13.82 -0.07
CA SER A 119 32.02 14.57 -1.27
C SER A 119 32.85 15.81 -0.93
N ARG A 120 32.49 16.54 0.14
CA ARG A 120 33.23 17.71 0.62
C ARG A 120 34.65 17.34 1.06
N LEU A 121 34.80 16.25 1.82
CA LEU A 121 36.10 15.74 2.27
C LEU A 121 36.97 15.29 1.10
N THR A 122 36.39 14.58 0.13
CA THR A 122 37.09 14.13 -1.09
C THR A 122 37.53 15.31 -1.96
N GLN A 123 36.65 16.29 -2.18
CA GLN A 123 37.00 17.48 -2.95
C GLN A 123 38.10 18.31 -2.26
N SER A 124 38.05 18.44 -0.93
CA SER A 124 39.09 19.13 -0.16
C SER A 124 40.45 18.45 -0.34
N LEU A 125 40.49 17.12 -0.29
CA LEU A 125 41.73 16.37 -0.52
C LEU A 125 42.21 16.52 -1.96
N GLN A 126 41.32 16.43 -2.95
CA GLN A 126 41.68 16.59 -4.36
C GLN A 126 42.29 17.97 -4.66
N ASN A 127 41.70 19.04 -4.14
CA ASN A 127 42.23 20.40 -4.30
C ASN A 127 43.67 20.54 -3.75
N GLN A 128 43.93 19.90 -2.60
CA GLN A 128 45.24 19.91 -1.96
C GLN A 128 46.26 19.03 -2.70
N ILE A 129 45.81 17.93 -3.31
CA ILE A 129 46.62 17.11 -4.22
C ILE A 129 47.00 17.90 -5.49
N ASP A 130 46.06 18.65 -6.07
CA ASP A 130 46.33 19.49 -7.24
C ASP A 130 47.36 20.58 -6.93
N GLU A 131 47.29 21.19 -5.73
CA GLU A 131 48.29 22.16 -5.28
C GLU A 131 49.67 21.54 -5.05
N LEU A 132 49.72 20.31 -4.54
CA LEU A 132 50.96 19.54 -4.44
C LEU A 132 51.57 19.30 -5.83
N PHE A 133 50.77 18.93 -6.83
CA PHE A 133 51.27 18.73 -8.19
C PHE A 133 51.76 20.04 -8.82
N ARG A 134 51.06 21.16 -8.60
CA ARG A 134 51.48 22.50 -9.06
C ARG A 134 52.82 22.91 -8.45
N SER A 135 52.95 22.81 -7.13
CA SER A 135 54.17 23.18 -6.40
C SER A 135 55.36 22.28 -6.79
N LYS A 136 55.14 20.96 -6.95
CA LYS A 136 56.17 20.04 -7.45
C LYS A 136 56.65 20.43 -8.84
N LYS A 137 55.73 20.73 -9.77
CA LYS A 137 56.07 21.15 -11.13
C LYS A 137 56.86 22.46 -11.16
N ALA A 138 56.51 23.40 -10.28
CA ALA A 138 57.25 24.66 -10.12
C ALA A 138 58.68 24.43 -9.63
N TYR A 139 58.85 23.54 -8.64
CA TYR A 139 60.17 23.12 -8.15
C TYR A 139 60.98 22.41 -9.25
N ASP A 140 60.40 21.44 -9.95
CA ASP A 140 61.06 20.72 -11.06
C ASP A 140 61.57 21.70 -12.15
N LYS A 141 60.82 22.77 -12.43
CA LYS A 141 61.22 23.83 -13.36
C LYS A 141 62.35 24.69 -12.79
N ALA A 142 62.20 25.18 -11.56
CA ALA A 142 63.20 26.04 -10.91
C ALA A 142 64.54 25.32 -10.74
N PHE A 143 64.52 24.01 -10.45
CA PHE A 143 65.70 23.16 -10.36
C PHE A 143 66.46 23.11 -11.69
N LYS A 144 65.77 22.83 -12.81
CA LYS A 144 66.37 22.83 -14.15
C LYS A 144 66.95 24.18 -14.55
N GLU A 145 66.26 25.27 -14.20
CA GLU A 145 66.76 26.64 -14.46
C GLU A 145 68.00 26.96 -13.62
N SER A 146 68.05 26.49 -12.37
CA SER A 146 69.20 26.63 -11.49
C SER A 146 70.41 25.84 -12.00
N GLU A 147 70.23 24.57 -12.38
CA GLU A 147 71.30 23.74 -12.97
C GLU A 147 71.89 24.38 -14.22
N LYS A 148 71.03 24.88 -15.12
CA LYS A 148 71.48 25.59 -16.32
C LYS A 148 72.24 26.89 -15.99
N ALA A 149 71.82 27.63 -14.97
CA ALA A 149 72.50 28.86 -14.55
C ALA A 149 73.87 28.56 -13.91
N ILE A 150 73.99 27.47 -13.15
CA ILE A 150 75.26 26.97 -12.60
C ILE A 150 76.21 26.59 -13.74
N GLU A 151 75.75 25.81 -14.72
CA GLU A 151 76.55 25.41 -15.88
C GLU A 151 77.02 26.62 -16.70
N ASN A 152 76.13 27.59 -16.94
CA ASN A 152 76.47 28.82 -17.66
C ASN A 152 77.51 29.67 -16.91
N PHE A 153 77.40 29.78 -15.59
CA PHE A 153 78.40 30.48 -14.78
C PHE A 153 79.75 29.77 -14.84
N GLN A 154 79.78 28.44 -14.67
CA GLN A 154 81.02 27.65 -14.77
C GLN A 154 81.72 27.81 -16.13
N LYS A 155 80.95 27.82 -17.23
CA LYS A 155 81.49 28.08 -18.57
C LYS A 155 82.05 29.50 -18.70
N ALA A 156 81.34 30.50 -18.18
CA ALA A 156 81.78 31.89 -18.26
C ALA A 156 83.03 32.16 -17.41
N ASP A 157 83.10 31.58 -16.21
CA ASP A 157 84.25 31.72 -15.30
C ASP A 157 85.53 31.08 -15.86
N ALA A 158 85.38 30.02 -16.67
CA ALA A 158 86.48 29.33 -17.33
C ALA A 158 86.92 29.97 -18.67
N ASP A 159 86.19 30.97 -19.19
CA ASP A 159 86.49 31.61 -20.49
C ASP A 159 87.34 32.87 -20.30
N TYR A 160 88.63 32.75 -20.64
CA TYR A 160 89.59 33.87 -20.57
C TYR A 160 89.28 35.03 -21.52
N ASN A 161 88.35 34.86 -22.48
CA ASN A 161 87.96 35.91 -23.43
C ASN A 161 86.79 36.76 -22.94
N LEU A 162 86.11 36.38 -21.85
CA LEU A 162 85.01 37.15 -21.28
C LEU A 162 85.50 38.25 -20.35
N SER A 163 84.80 39.38 -20.34
CA SER A 163 85.09 40.45 -19.40
C SER A 163 84.68 40.08 -17.97
N ARG A 164 85.37 40.66 -16.98
CA ARG A 164 85.00 40.50 -15.55
C ARG A 164 83.55 40.88 -15.27
N ALA A 165 83.01 41.87 -15.99
CA ALA A 165 81.62 42.30 -15.84
C ALA A 165 80.62 41.23 -16.34
N GLU A 166 80.96 40.52 -17.41
CA GLU A 166 80.11 39.44 -17.96
C GLU A 166 80.12 38.20 -17.05
N VAL A 167 81.27 37.84 -16.49
CA VAL A 167 81.38 36.76 -15.49
C VAL A 167 80.57 37.11 -14.24
N GLU A 168 80.70 38.34 -13.74
CA GLU A 168 79.95 38.80 -12.57
C GLU A 168 78.43 38.80 -12.82
N LYS A 169 77.98 39.15 -14.03
CA LYS A 169 76.57 39.04 -14.42
C LYS A 169 76.07 37.60 -14.36
N GLN A 170 76.86 36.62 -14.81
CA GLN A 170 76.49 35.20 -14.70
C GLN A 170 76.49 34.71 -13.25
N ARG A 171 77.42 35.21 -12.42
CA ARG A 171 77.46 34.92 -10.97
C ARG A 171 76.17 35.37 -10.27
N LEU A 172 75.72 36.60 -10.54
CA LEU A 172 74.47 37.14 -10.00
C LEU A 172 73.25 36.34 -10.49
N ASN A 173 73.20 35.95 -11.77
CA ASN A 173 72.12 35.14 -12.32
C ASN A 173 72.08 33.72 -11.70
N MET A 174 73.23 33.08 -11.52
CA MET A 174 73.34 31.80 -10.81
C MET A 174 72.81 31.92 -9.37
N SER A 175 73.26 32.93 -8.63
CA SER A 175 72.81 33.15 -7.25
C SER A 175 71.29 33.37 -7.17
N TYR A 176 70.73 34.17 -8.10
CA TYR A 176 69.30 34.42 -8.17
C TYR A 176 68.50 33.14 -8.47
N LYS A 177 68.93 32.34 -9.45
CA LYS A 177 68.26 31.09 -9.82
C LYS A 177 68.36 30.03 -8.72
N SER A 178 69.49 29.96 -8.01
CA SER A 178 69.65 29.09 -6.84
C SER A 178 68.66 29.47 -5.73
N GLN A 179 68.55 30.75 -5.39
CA GLN A 179 67.60 31.23 -4.37
C GLN A 179 66.13 30.97 -4.77
N ALA A 180 65.79 31.16 -6.04
CA ALA A 180 64.46 30.86 -6.56
C ALA A 180 64.15 29.34 -6.48
N CYS A 181 65.13 28.49 -6.76
CA CYS A 181 65.03 27.04 -6.61
C CYS A 181 64.80 26.64 -5.14
N ASP A 182 65.56 27.20 -4.20
CA ASP A 182 65.39 26.94 -2.76
C ASP A 182 63.99 27.37 -2.27
N THR A 183 63.50 28.52 -2.74
CA THR A 183 62.15 28.99 -2.43
C THR A 183 61.09 28.02 -2.94
N ALA A 184 61.21 27.56 -4.19
CA ALA A 184 60.28 26.59 -4.77
C ALA A 184 60.34 25.22 -4.07
N LYS A 185 61.54 24.78 -3.65
CA LYS A 185 61.76 23.56 -2.87
C LYS A 185 61.03 23.61 -1.53
N ASN A 186 61.17 24.72 -0.80
CA ASN A 186 60.52 24.91 0.49
C ASN A 186 58.99 24.96 0.35
N HIS A 187 58.48 25.63 -0.70
CA HIS A 187 57.04 25.63 -0.98
C HIS A 187 56.51 24.22 -1.30
N TYR A 188 57.21 23.45 -2.14
CA TYR A 188 56.85 22.06 -2.42
C TYR A 188 56.87 21.20 -1.14
N ALA A 189 57.88 21.35 -0.28
CA ALA A 189 57.97 20.60 0.98
C ALA A 189 56.80 20.92 1.93
N ASP A 190 56.41 22.19 2.05
CA ASP A 190 55.25 22.62 2.84
C ASP A 190 53.94 22.04 2.28
N GLN A 191 53.71 22.12 0.96
CA GLN A 191 52.53 21.51 0.34
C GLN A 191 52.50 19.98 0.54
N LEU A 192 53.65 19.29 0.44
CA LEU A 192 53.74 17.86 0.67
C LEU A 192 53.35 17.48 2.09
N GLN A 193 53.82 18.23 3.09
CA GLN A 193 53.46 17.99 4.49
C GLN A 193 51.95 18.16 4.70
N ARG A 194 51.37 19.25 4.20
CA ARG A 194 49.94 19.54 4.29
C ARG A 194 49.08 18.48 3.60
N THR A 195 49.44 18.08 2.38
CA THR A 195 48.71 17.04 1.64
C THR A 195 48.76 15.70 2.37
N ASN A 196 49.91 15.29 2.88
CA ASN A 196 50.04 14.04 3.62
C ASN A 196 49.22 14.04 4.93
N GLU A 197 49.15 15.18 5.61
CA GLU A 197 48.33 15.33 6.81
C GLU A 197 46.84 15.26 6.50
N LEU A 198 46.38 15.97 5.48
CA LEU A 198 44.99 15.92 5.03
C LEU A 198 44.61 14.53 4.51
N GLN A 199 45.51 13.84 3.81
CA GLN A 199 45.30 12.47 3.35
C GLN A 199 45.13 11.51 4.54
N ARG A 200 45.98 11.63 5.57
CA ARG A 200 45.83 10.82 6.80
C ARG A 200 44.49 11.12 7.47
N GLN A 201 44.10 12.38 7.61
CA GLN A 201 42.82 12.75 8.21
C GLN A 201 41.65 12.18 7.39
N HIS A 202 41.70 12.30 6.06
CA HIS A 202 40.67 11.80 5.17
C HIS A 202 40.45 10.28 5.33
N TYR A 203 41.52 9.48 5.22
CA TYR A 203 41.38 8.02 5.21
C TYR A 203 41.38 7.36 6.59
N ARG A 204 41.86 8.03 7.65
CA ARG A 204 41.90 7.44 9.01
C ARG A 204 40.75 7.86 9.90
N SER A 205 40.09 8.98 9.62
CA SER A 205 38.98 9.47 10.46
C SER A 205 37.82 10.05 9.68
N GLY A 206 38.05 10.94 8.72
CA GLY A 206 37.00 11.66 8.00
C GLY A 206 36.04 10.74 7.23
N LEU A 207 36.54 10.07 6.20
CA LEU A 207 35.73 9.16 5.37
C LEU A 207 35.24 7.92 6.15
N PRO A 208 36.05 7.30 7.04
CA PRO A 208 35.56 6.23 7.90
C PRO A 208 34.35 6.61 8.76
N GLU A 209 34.32 7.84 9.29
CA GLU A 209 33.18 8.33 10.08
C GLU A 209 31.92 8.50 9.23
N VAL A 210 32.03 9.04 8.01
CA VAL A 210 30.92 9.11 7.05
C VAL A 210 30.35 7.72 6.77
N PHE A 211 31.21 6.72 6.54
CA PHE A 211 30.78 5.36 6.27
C PHE A 211 30.17 4.66 7.49
N ARG A 212 30.66 4.96 8.70
CA ARG A 212 30.04 4.49 9.94
C ARG A 212 28.61 5.05 10.07
N GLN A 213 28.41 6.33 9.81
CA GLN A 213 27.08 6.96 9.85
C GLN A 213 26.14 6.38 8.79
N LEU A 214 26.63 6.11 7.57
CA LEU A 214 25.86 5.42 6.54
C LEU A 214 25.51 3.97 6.94
N GLN A 215 26.42 3.27 7.63
CA GLN A 215 26.16 1.93 8.16
C GLN A 215 25.06 1.96 9.22
N GLU A 216 25.12 2.88 10.18
CA GLU A 216 24.10 3.02 11.23
C GLU A 216 22.73 3.37 10.65
N LEU A 217 22.71 4.21 9.61
CA LEU A 217 21.51 4.50 8.83
C LEU A 217 20.94 3.22 8.20
N ASP A 218 21.77 2.41 7.55
CA ASP A 218 21.37 1.15 6.90
C ASP A 218 20.83 0.14 7.91
N GLU A 219 21.54 -0.04 9.04
CA GLU A 219 21.13 -0.91 10.13
C GLU A 219 19.82 -0.45 10.77
N LYS A 220 19.65 0.86 10.98
CA LYS A 220 18.39 1.45 11.45
C LYS A 220 17.26 1.13 10.48
N ARG A 221 17.47 1.27 9.17
CA ARG A 221 16.46 0.89 8.16
C ARG A 221 16.11 -0.59 8.26
N ILE A 222 17.10 -1.49 8.28
CA ILE A 222 16.90 -2.95 8.35
C ILE A 222 16.12 -3.34 9.60
N LYS A 223 16.46 -2.75 10.75
CA LYS A 223 15.74 -3.00 12.00
C LYS A 223 14.29 -2.54 11.93
N ASN A 224 14.03 -1.37 11.37
CA ASN A 224 12.68 -0.81 11.34
C ASN A 224 11.76 -1.51 10.33
N ILE A 225 12.26 -1.97 9.17
CA ILE A 225 11.41 -2.77 8.27
C ILE A 225 10.93 -4.06 8.95
N LYS A 226 11.79 -4.73 9.73
CA LYS A 226 11.39 -5.87 10.57
C LYS A 226 10.28 -5.48 11.54
N ASN A 227 10.40 -4.34 12.23
CA ASN A 227 9.40 -3.87 13.18
C ASN A 227 8.05 -3.53 12.51
N PHE A 228 8.06 -2.89 11.34
CA PHE A 228 6.84 -2.59 10.60
C PHE A 228 6.11 -3.84 10.14
N ILE A 229 6.85 -4.89 9.73
CA ILE A 229 6.25 -6.19 9.40
C ILE A 229 5.55 -6.78 10.62
N TYR A 230 6.18 -6.77 11.81
CA TYR A 230 5.51 -7.21 13.03
C TYR A 230 4.28 -6.36 13.36
N SER A 231 4.38 -5.03 13.27
CA SER A 231 3.26 -4.13 13.55
C SER A 231 2.07 -4.36 12.60
N ALA A 232 2.32 -4.70 11.34
CA ALA A 232 1.27 -5.04 10.37
C ALA A 232 0.57 -6.35 10.74
N VAL A 233 1.33 -7.36 11.20
CA VAL A 233 0.77 -8.64 11.68
C VAL A 233 -0.04 -8.46 12.96
N GLU A 234 0.46 -7.68 13.92
CA GLU A 234 -0.27 -7.45 15.18
C GLU A 234 -1.55 -6.66 14.97
N THR A 235 -1.57 -5.69 14.04
CA THR A 235 -2.80 -5.00 13.62
C THR A 235 -3.90 -5.98 13.21
N GLU A 236 -3.55 -7.04 12.49
CA GLU A 236 -4.50 -8.04 12.02
C GLU A 236 -4.92 -9.04 13.11
N LYS A 237 -3.98 -9.51 13.92
CA LYS A 237 -4.31 -10.39 15.06
C LYS A 237 -5.26 -9.73 16.06
N ASN A 238 -5.14 -8.42 16.26
CA ASN A 238 -5.92 -7.68 17.25
C ASN A 238 -7.42 -7.68 16.95
N VAL A 239 -7.84 -7.91 15.69
CA VAL A 239 -9.27 -7.99 15.35
C VAL A 239 -9.86 -9.39 15.49
N PHE A 240 -9.03 -10.44 15.56
CA PHE A 240 -9.50 -11.84 15.65
C PHE A 240 -10.46 -12.11 16.81
N PRO A 241 -10.27 -11.58 18.03
CA PRO A 241 -11.23 -11.80 19.11
C PRO A 241 -12.64 -11.29 18.77
N ILE A 242 -12.75 -10.15 18.09
CA ILE A 242 -14.04 -9.58 17.71
C ILE A 242 -14.63 -10.33 16.52
N ILE A 243 -13.79 -10.72 15.54
CA ILE A 243 -14.22 -11.57 14.43
C ILE A 243 -14.82 -12.88 14.95
N ASN A 244 -14.14 -13.56 15.88
CA ASN A 244 -14.65 -14.78 16.51
C ASN A 244 -15.97 -14.54 17.22
N LYS A 245 -16.11 -13.41 17.94
CA LYS A 245 -17.38 -13.03 18.58
C LYS A 245 -18.50 -12.86 17.55
N CYS A 246 -18.24 -12.26 16.39
CA CYS A 246 -19.24 -12.13 15.35
C CYS A 246 -19.66 -13.48 14.77
N LEU A 247 -18.69 -14.38 14.55
CA LEU A 247 -18.97 -15.75 14.11
C LEU A 247 -19.82 -16.52 15.14
N ASP A 248 -19.50 -16.40 16.43
CA ASP A 248 -20.32 -16.97 17.51
C ASP A 248 -21.73 -16.36 17.54
N GLY A 249 -21.85 -15.06 17.24
CA GLY A 249 -23.13 -14.36 17.11
C GLY A 249 -23.99 -14.92 15.97
N ILE A 250 -23.38 -15.25 14.83
CA ILE A 250 -24.07 -15.89 13.70
C ILE A 250 -24.56 -17.28 14.09
N THR A 251 -23.76 -18.08 14.80
CA THR A 251 -24.21 -19.38 15.31
C THR A 251 -25.40 -19.23 16.26
N LYS A 252 -25.32 -18.30 17.21
CA LYS A 252 -26.42 -18.02 18.14
C LYS A 252 -27.67 -17.54 17.41
N ALA A 253 -27.54 -16.75 16.36
CA ALA A 253 -28.66 -16.32 15.53
C ALA A 253 -29.34 -17.52 14.86
N ALA A 254 -28.60 -18.53 14.41
CA ALA A 254 -29.18 -19.75 13.88
C ALA A 254 -29.89 -20.57 14.97
N ASP A 255 -29.35 -20.63 16.18
CA ASP A 255 -29.91 -21.41 17.30
C ASP A 255 -31.28 -20.89 17.80
N ILE A 256 -31.68 -19.66 17.46
CA ILE A 256 -33.02 -19.14 17.84
C ILE A 256 -34.15 -19.66 16.95
N ILE A 257 -33.82 -20.31 15.83
CA ILE A 257 -34.81 -20.81 14.89
C ILE A 257 -35.59 -21.95 15.54
N ASP A 258 -36.91 -21.81 15.57
CA ASP A 258 -37.83 -22.79 16.16
C ASP A 258 -38.97 -23.07 15.18
N GLU A 259 -38.90 -24.23 14.53
CA GLU A 259 -39.88 -24.63 13.52
C GLU A 259 -41.28 -24.84 14.09
N LYS A 260 -41.40 -25.21 15.38
CA LYS A 260 -42.70 -25.45 16.02
C LYS A 260 -43.37 -24.13 16.38
N GLN A 261 -42.63 -23.20 16.96
CA GLN A 261 -43.14 -21.86 17.25
C GLN A 261 -43.57 -21.15 15.97
N ASP A 262 -42.75 -21.20 14.91
CA ASP A 262 -43.09 -20.54 13.65
C ASP A 262 -44.37 -21.10 13.01
N THR A 263 -44.56 -22.44 13.04
CA THR A 263 -45.80 -23.05 12.51
C THR A 263 -47.04 -22.74 13.35
N ILE A 264 -46.89 -22.57 14.67
CA ILE A 264 -47.99 -22.09 15.53
C ILE A 264 -48.36 -20.65 15.16
N LEU A 265 -47.40 -19.76 14.96
CA LEU A 265 -47.66 -18.37 14.53
C LEU A 265 -48.43 -18.32 13.20
N VAL A 266 -48.17 -19.25 12.28
CA VAL A 266 -48.93 -19.37 11.03
C VAL A 266 -50.40 -19.73 11.33
N ILE A 267 -50.66 -20.68 12.23
CA ILE A 267 -52.03 -21.02 12.63
C ILE A 267 -52.71 -19.82 13.26
N GLU A 268 -52.07 -19.14 14.21
CA GLU A 268 -52.62 -17.95 14.88
C GLU A 268 -52.96 -16.84 13.88
N ARG A 269 -52.13 -16.67 12.85
CA ARG A 269 -52.30 -15.65 11.82
C ARG A 269 -53.43 -15.95 10.83
N PHE A 270 -53.59 -17.22 10.43
CA PHE A 270 -54.46 -17.58 9.31
C PHE A 270 -55.70 -18.40 9.71
N LYS A 271 -55.81 -18.86 10.96
CA LYS A 271 -57.00 -19.58 11.44
C LYS A 271 -58.22 -18.66 11.33
N SER A 272 -59.08 -18.99 10.37
CA SER A 272 -60.27 -18.21 10.02
C SER A 272 -61.42 -18.34 11.03
N GLY A 273 -61.34 -19.31 11.93
CA GLY A 273 -62.44 -19.68 12.83
C GLY A 273 -63.57 -20.45 12.15
N PHE A 274 -63.49 -20.71 10.85
CA PHE A 274 -64.45 -21.57 10.16
C PHE A 274 -64.21 -23.03 10.54
N ASN A 275 -65.31 -23.73 10.84
CA ASN A 275 -65.31 -25.18 10.89
C ASN A 275 -65.39 -25.75 9.47
N PRO A 276 -64.82 -26.94 9.22
CA PRO A 276 -65.07 -27.67 7.99
C PRO A 276 -66.60 -27.78 7.75
N PRO A 277 -67.08 -27.66 6.49
CA PRO A 277 -68.49 -27.82 6.18
C PRO A 277 -69.02 -29.16 6.69
N GLU A 278 -70.19 -29.16 7.33
CA GLU A 278 -70.90 -30.37 7.70
C GLU A 278 -71.58 -31.01 6.48
N ASP A 279 -71.96 -32.28 6.62
CA ASP A 279 -72.69 -33.00 5.58
C ASP A 279 -73.99 -32.28 5.22
N TYR A 280 -74.33 -32.27 3.92
CA TYR A 280 -75.59 -31.70 3.46
C TYR A 280 -76.76 -32.50 4.07
N PRO A 281 -77.72 -31.84 4.73
CA PRO A 281 -78.87 -32.54 5.28
C PRO A 281 -79.74 -33.14 4.17
N PHE A 282 -80.35 -34.28 4.43
CA PHE A 282 -81.34 -34.87 3.53
C PHE A 282 -82.61 -33.99 3.49
N GLU A 283 -82.98 -33.51 2.30
CA GLU A 283 -84.23 -32.78 2.08
C GLU A 283 -85.37 -33.75 1.76
N ASP A 284 -86.18 -34.06 2.77
CA ASP A 284 -87.36 -34.90 2.62
C ASP A 284 -88.55 -34.12 2.04
N LEU A 285 -88.74 -34.22 0.72
CA LEU A 285 -89.87 -33.60 0.01
C LEU A 285 -91.23 -34.25 0.32
N SER A 286 -91.26 -35.44 0.95
CA SER A 286 -92.52 -36.14 1.25
C SER A 286 -93.31 -35.51 2.41
N LYS A 287 -92.69 -34.58 3.15
CA LYS A 287 -93.33 -33.80 4.22
C LYS A 287 -93.98 -32.49 3.74
N SER A 288 -94.18 -32.27 2.44
CA SER A 288 -94.90 -31.09 1.92
C SER A 288 -96.43 -31.17 2.05
N ASN A 289 -96.96 -31.72 3.14
CA ASN A 289 -98.40 -31.68 3.43
C ASN A 289 -98.66 -31.49 4.92
N GLY A 290 -98.93 -30.24 5.32
CA GLY A 290 -99.51 -29.94 6.63
C GLY A 290 -99.27 -28.52 7.16
N SER A 291 -100.00 -27.53 6.59
CA SER A 291 -100.37 -26.22 7.18
C SER A 291 -99.29 -25.15 7.46
N ASN A 292 -98.98 -24.34 6.43
CA ASN A 292 -99.13 -22.87 6.47
C ASN A 292 -99.06 -22.28 5.03
N PRO A 293 -100.05 -21.50 4.56
CA PRO A 293 -100.02 -20.90 3.22
C PRO A 293 -99.28 -19.56 3.28
N GLY A 294 -98.00 -19.56 2.93
CA GLY A 294 -97.25 -18.32 2.82
C GLY A 294 -95.74 -18.51 2.72
N SER A 295 -95.26 -19.05 1.60
CA SER A 295 -94.23 -18.40 0.78
C SER A 295 -93.80 -19.37 -0.32
N LEU A 296 -94.13 -19.04 -1.57
CA LEU A 296 -93.52 -19.60 -2.75
C LEU A 296 -92.07 -19.08 -2.82
N GLN A 297 -91.07 -19.93 -2.56
CA GLN A 297 -89.70 -19.76 -3.08
C GLN A 297 -89.12 -21.14 -3.38
N ASN A 298 -89.21 -21.57 -4.64
CA ASN A 298 -88.20 -21.39 -5.69
C ASN A 298 -87.27 -22.60 -5.75
N VAL A 299 -87.63 -23.51 -6.65
CA VAL A 299 -86.77 -24.57 -7.20
C VAL A 299 -85.65 -23.87 -7.95
N ASN A 300 -84.57 -23.50 -7.26
CA ASN A 300 -83.28 -23.11 -7.83
C ASN A 300 -82.35 -22.80 -6.67
N SER A 301 -81.46 -23.73 -6.31
CA SER A 301 -80.04 -23.48 -5.99
C SER A 301 -79.43 -24.61 -5.15
N ILE A 302 -78.90 -25.63 -5.81
CA ILE A 302 -77.53 -26.05 -5.46
C ILE A 302 -76.63 -24.90 -5.93
N GLN A 303 -76.67 -23.79 -5.21
CA GLN A 303 -75.60 -22.80 -5.27
C GLN A 303 -74.67 -23.13 -4.11
N PRO A 304 -73.35 -23.06 -4.31
CA PRO A 304 -72.43 -23.13 -3.18
C PRO A 304 -72.78 -21.95 -2.27
N ARG A 305 -73.39 -22.20 -1.11
CA ARG A 305 -73.52 -21.21 -0.04
C ARG A 305 -72.14 -21.00 0.58
N LEU A 306 -71.27 -20.29 -0.14
CA LEU A 306 -70.31 -19.40 0.49
C LEU A 306 -71.16 -18.32 1.17
N LYS A 307 -71.33 -18.45 2.49
CA LYS A 307 -72.00 -17.43 3.29
C LYS A 307 -71.18 -16.16 3.12
N ASP A 308 -71.81 -15.17 2.49
CA ASP A 308 -71.23 -13.87 2.22
C ASP A 308 -70.84 -13.21 3.55
N GLY A 309 -69.57 -12.83 3.62
CA GLY A 309 -68.87 -12.47 4.83
C GLY A 309 -67.43 -12.08 4.51
N GLY A 310 -67.26 -11.16 3.54
CA GLY A 310 -66.05 -10.37 3.41
C GLY A 310 -65.12 -10.75 2.27
N LEU A 311 -65.43 -10.26 1.07
CA LEU A 311 -64.38 -9.91 0.11
C LEU A 311 -63.46 -8.82 0.72
N THR A 312 -62.15 -9.06 0.59
CA THR A 312 -60.99 -8.14 0.72
C THR A 312 -60.48 -7.87 2.13
N VAL A 313 -59.18 -8.04 2.42
CA VAL A 313 -58.06 -7.36 1.72
C VAL A 313 -57.24 -8.30 0.84
N LYS A 314 -57.36 -8.09 -0.48
CA LYS A 314 -56.27 -8.34 -1.43
C LYS A 314 -55.08 -7.46 -1.04
N GLY A 315 -54.09 -8.07 -0.41
CA GLY A 315 -52.72 -7.56 -0.30
C GLY A 315 -51.77 -8.21 -1.30
N THR A 316 -52.27 -8.75 -2.42
CA THR A 316 -51.41 -9.11 -3.56
C THR A 316 -50.99 -7.83 -4.26
N PHE A 317 -49.70 -7.51 -4.22
CA PHE A 317 -49.06 -6.43 -4.97
C PHE A 317 -49.63 -6.35 -6.39
N SER A 318 -50.35 -5.26 -6.68
CA SER A 318 -50.77 -4.94 -8.04
C SER A 318 -49.54 -4.57 -8.86
N GLY A 319 -49.09 -5.49 -9.71
CA GLY A 319 -48.32 -5.14 -10.89
C GLY A 319 -49.15 -4.17 -11.74
N SER A 320 -48.76 -2.90 -11.75
CA SER A 320 -49.39 -1.87 -12.58
C SER A 320 -48.32 -1.15 -13.38
N LYS A 321 -48.20 -1.53 -14.66
CA LYS A 321 -48.14 -0.65 -15.86
C LYS A 321 -47.32 -1.31 -16.98
N ILE A 322 -47.97 -2.15 -17.78
CA ILE A 322 -47.58 -2.32 -19.19
C ILE A 322 -48.52 -1.42 -20.00
N LYS A 323 -48.01 -0.26 -20.43
CA LYS A 323 -48.62 0.54 -21.48
C LYS A 323 -48.27 -0.08 -22.83
N LYS A 324 -49.27 -0.49 -23.61
CA LYS A 324 -49.13 -0.71 -25.06
C LYS A 324 -48.94 0.63 -25.77
N ARG A 325 -47.91 0.74 -26.61
CA ARG A 325 -48.00 1.42 -27.92
C ARG A 325 -46.92 0.92 -28.88
N ALA A 326 -47.42 0.32 -29.96
CA ALA A 326 -46.95 0.32 -31.36
C ALA A 326 -45.45 0.26 -31.69
N GLY A 327 -45.08 -0.78 -32.46
CA GLY A 327 -44.50 -0.57 -33.79
C GLY A 327 -43.07 -1.06 -34.05
N ILE A 328 -43.00 -2.04 -34.97
CA ILE A 328 -41.96 -2.26 -36.00
C ILE A 328 -40.79 -3.22 -35.66
N LEU A 329 -40.97 -4.45 -36.15
CA LEU A 329 -40.05 -5.30 -36.94
C LEU A 329 -38.54 -4.98 -36.93
N ASN A 330 -37.74 -5.92 -36.42
CA ASN A 330 -36.72 -6.69 -37.17
C ASN A 330 -35.77 -7.40 -36.19
N ILE A 331 -35.52 -8.69 -36.39
CA ILE A 331 -34.22 -9.39 -36.32
C ILE A 331 -34.49 -10.89 -36.59
N PHE A 332 -34.42 -11.27 -37.86
CA PHE A 332 -33.77 -12.50 -38.28
C PHE A 332 -32.62 -12.07 -39.18
N GLY A 333 -31.40 -12.38 -38.77
CA GLY A 333 -30.18 -11.88 -39.39
C GLY A 333 -28.98 -12.72 -38.99
N SER A 334 -28.90 -13.89 -39.65
CA SER A 334 -27.72 -14.67 -40.02
C SER A 334 -26.36 -14.21 -39.50
N ARG A 335 -25.63 -15.15 -38.87
CA ARG A 335 -24.22 -15.39 -39.24
C ARG A 335 -23.99 -16.88 -39.37
N GLY A 336 -23.66 -17.27 -40.60
CA GLY A 336 -23.33 -18.63 -40.94
C GLY A 336 -21.83 -18.93 -40.90
N VAL A 337 -21.60 -20.25 -40.89
CA VAL A 337 -20.56 -21.03 -41.57
C VAL A 337 -19.12 -20.90 -41.09
N SER A 338 -18.62 -21.96 -40.43
CA SER A 338 -17.75 -22.92 -41.14
C SER A 338 -17.63 -24.26 -40.40
N SER A 339 -17.86 -25.33 -41.17
CA SER A 339 -17.66 -26.74 -40.89
C SER A 339 -16.28 -27.07 -40.34
N VAL A 340 -16.17 -28.11 -39.51
CA VAL A 340 -15.41 -29.35 -39.80
C VAL A 340 -16.00 -30.50 -38.95
N CYS A 341 -16.49 -31.56 -39.63
CA CYS A 341 -16.78 -32.88 -39.05
C CYS A 341 -15.49 -33.56 -38.60
N PHE A 342 -15.51 -34.36 -37.53
CA PHE A 342 -15.23 -35.82 -37.61
C PHE A 342 -15.57 -36.55 -36.29
N PHE A 343 -16.47 -37.51 -36.45
CA PHE A 343 -16.68 -38.80 -35.79
C PHE A 343 -16.07 -39.15 -34.41
N ILE A 344 -17.00 -39.51 -33.51
CA ILE A 344 -17.19 -40.80 -32.81
C ILE A 344 -15.97 -41.47 -32.15
N SER A 345 -16.18 -41.73 -30.85
CA SER A 345 -15.54 -42.60 -29.84
C SER A 345 -15.12 -44.00 -30.33
N PRO A 346 -14.43 -44.84 -29.52
CA PRO A 346 -14.84 -45.23 -28.15
C PRO A 346 -14.12 -44.52 -27.02
#